data_AF-A0A940M481-F1
#
_entry.id   AF-A0A940M481-F1
#
_cell.length_a   1.000
_cell.length_b   1.000
_cell.length_c   1.000
_cell.angle_alpha   90.00
_cell.angle_beta   90.00
_cell.angle_gamma   90.00
#
_symmetry.space_group_name_H-M   'P 1'
#
loop_
_entity.id
_entity.type
_entity.pdbx_description
1 polymer ?
#
loop_
_entity_poly.entity_id
_entity_poly.type
_entity_poly.pdbx_seq_one_letter_code
_entity_poly.pdbx_strand_id
1 'polypeptide(L)' 'MHRHLVPALVLITLGTLFLLDNLGVGIDAGHLLATWWPVLLIVAGLGKLLRPAGEESARPG' A
#
# COMPACT_ATOMS: atom_id res chain seq x y z
N MET A 1 -16.17 -3.28 10.52
CA MET A 1 -15.57 -4.63 10.33
C MET A 1 -15.23 -4.89 8.86
N HIS A 2 -14.29 -4.13 8.26
CA HIS A 2 -13.84 -4.34 6.85
C HIS A 2 -12.33 -4.06 6.67
N ARG A 3 -11.53 -4.03 7.75
CA ARG A 3 -10.10 -3.64 7.71
C ARG A 3 -9.19 -4.67 7.02
N HIS A 4 -9.71 -5.85 6.72
CA HIS A 4 -8.96 -7.00 6.17
C HIS A 4 -8.99 -7.05 4.64
N LEU A 5 -9.89 -6.30 3.99
CA LEU A 5 -10.05 -6.34 2.53
C LEU A 5 -8.82 -5.77 1.81
N VAL A 6 -8.23 -4.71 2.37
CA VAL A 6 -7.03 -4.08 1.81
C VAL A 6 -5.84 -5.05 1.76
N PRO A 7 -5.39 -5.66 2.88
CA PRO A 7 -4.28 -6.61 2.81
C PRO A 7 -4.61 -7.86 2.00
N ALA A 8 -5.87 -8.32 2.00
CA ALA A 8 -6.29 -9.45 1.18
C ALA A 8 -6.16 -9.15 -0.33
N LEU A 9 -6.65 -7.98 -0.78
CA LEU A 9 -6.53 -7.56 -2.18
C LEU A 9 -5.07 -7.38 -2.61
N VAL A 10 -4.24 -6.80 -1.75
CA VAL A 10 -2.80 -6.66 -2.00
C VAL A 10 -2.15 -8.03 -2.19
N LEU A 11 -2.44 -8.98 -1.30
CA LEU A 11 -1.89 -10.33 -1.38
C LEU A 11 -2.34 -11.07 -2.65
N ILE A 12 -3.63 -10.99 -3.00
CA ILE A 12 -4.16 -11.59 -4.22
C ILE A 12 -3.47 -10.99 -5.45
N THR A 13 -3.34 -9.67 -5.52
CA THR A 13 -2.69 -8.99 -6.65
C THR A 13 -1.22 -9.41 -6.78
N LEU A 14 -0.48 -9.45 -5.67
CA LEU A 14 0.90 -9.92 -5.67
C LEU A 14 0.99 -11.38 -6.14
N GLY A 15 0.15 -12.26 -5.60
CA GLY A 15 0.13 -13.68 -5.98
C GLY A 15 -0.18 -13.89 -7.46
N THR A 16 -1.14 -13.14 -8.00
CA THR A 16 -1.46 -13.17 -9.44
C THR A 16 -0.28 -12.68 -10.28
N LEU A 17 0.38 -11.57 -9.91
CA LEU A 17 1.55 -11.07 -10.64
C LEU A 17 2.69 -12.11 -10.67
N PHE A 18 3.00 -12.71 -9.52
CA PHE A 18 4.00 -13.78 -9.44
C PHE A 18 3.61 -15.00 -10.28
N LEU A 19 2.33 -15.36 -10.33
CA LEU A 19 1.86 -16.47 -11.14
C LEU A 19 2.02 -16.18 -12.63
N LEU A 20 1.71 -14.96 -13.09
CA LEU A 20 1.89 -14.55 -14.48
C LEU A 20 3.37 -14.52 -14.88
N ASP A 21 4.24 -14.08 -13.97
CA ASP A 21 5.70 -14.10 -14.14
C ASP A 21 6.22 -15.54 -14.27
N ASN A 22 5.77 -16.45 -13.40
CA ASN A 22 6.11 -17.88 -13.48
C ASN A 22 5.58 -18.57 -14.74
N LEU A 23 4.44 -18.10 -15.27
CA LEU A 23 3.85 -18.63 -16.50
C LEU A 23 4.60 -18.15 -17.76
N GLY A 24 5.55 -17.22 -17.61
CA GLY A 24 6.37 -16.74 -18.72
C GLY A 24 5.61 -15.82 -19.68
N VAL A 25 4.58 -15.12 -19.20
CA VAL A 25 3.74 -14.21 -20.01
C VAL A 25 4.50 -12.94 -20.44
N GLY A 26 5.81 -12.86 -20.20
CA GLY A 26 6.64 -11.69 -20.48
C GLY A 26 6.41 -10.52 -19.52
N ILE A 27 5.73 -10.78 -18.39
CA ILE A 27 5.55 -9.81 -17.31
C ILE A 27 6.61 -10.09 -16.26
N ASP A 28 7.41 -9.07 -15.93
CA ASP A 28 8.40 -9.13 -14.87
C ASP A 28 7.78 -8.57 -13.57
N ALA A 29 7.27 -9.47 -12.74
CA ALA A 29 6.61 -9.08 -11.49
C ALA A 29 7.57 -8.34 -10.54
N GLY A 30 8.86 -8.72 -10.55
CA GLY A 30 9.90 -8.08 -9.77
C GLY A 30 10.10 -6.62 -10.17
N HIS A 31 10.20 -6.36 -11.49
CA HIS A 31 10.30 -5.00 -12.01
C HIS A 31 9.11 -4.14 -11.63
N LEU A 32 7.88 -4.66 -11.78
CA LEU A 32 6.67 -3.93 -11.40
C LEU A 32 6.67 -3.58 -9.91
N LEU A 33 6.93 -4.54 -9.02
CA LEU A 33 6.99 -4.26 -7.58
C LEU A 33 8.08 -3.23 -7.24
N ALA A 34 9.23 -3.30 -7.90
CA ALA A 34 10.33 -2.34 -7.75
C ALA A 34 10.01 -0.94 -8.31
N THR A 35 9.11 -0.81 -9.28
CA THR A 35 8.65 0.48 -9.80
C THR A 35 7.53 1.08 -8.93
N TRP A 36 6.67 0.24 -8.36
CA TRP A 36 5.44 0.70 -7.66
C TRP A 36 5.59 0.89 -6.15
N TRP A 37 6.59 0.29 -5.47
CA TRP A 37 6.83 0.53 -4.03
C TRP A 37 7.01 2.01 -3.63
N PRO A 38 7.62 2.91 -4.43
CA PRO A 38 7.75 4.31 -4.05
C PRO A 38 6.38 5.00 -3.97
N VAL A 39 5.43 4.60 -4.81
CA VAL A 39 4.06 5.15 -4.80
C VAL A 39 3.34 4.81 -3.50
N LEU A 40 3.49 3.56 -3.01
CA LEU A 40 2.92 3.15 -1.72
C LEU A 40 3.48 3.99 -0.56
N LEU A 41 4.78 4.29 -0.58
CA LEU A 41 5.42 5.15 0.41
C LEU A 41 4.93 6.60 0.33
N ILE A 42 4.75 7.13 -0.88
CA ILE A 42 4.21 8.48 -1.09
C ILE A 42 2.78 8.57 -0.52
N VAL A 43 1.91 7.61 -0.84
CA VAL A 43 0.53 7.58 -0.32
C VAL A 43 0.51 7.44 1.20
N ALA A 44 1.34 6.57 1.77
CA ALA A 44 1.47 6.43 3.22
C ALA A 44 1.97 7.73 3.90
N GLY A 45 2.96 8.40 3.29
CA GLY A 45 3.48 9.68 3.74
C GLY A 45 2.43 10.80 3.68
N LEU A 46 1.69 10.88 2.58
CA LEU A 46 0.59 11.84 2.40
C LEU A 46 -0.54 11.58 3.41
N GLY A 47 -0.92 10.33 3.66
CA GLY A 47 -1.92 9.99 4.67
C GLY A 47 -1.51 10.43 6.08
N LYS A 48 -0.22 10.43 6.40
CA LYS A 48 0.30 10.96 7.67
C LYS A 48 0.28 12.49 7.72
N LEU A 49 0.63 13.16 6.62
CA LEU A 49 0.65 14.63 6.54
C LEU A 49 -0.77 15.24 6.61
N LEU A 50 -1.74 14.54 6.01
CA LEU A 50 -3.15 14.94 6.01
C LEU A 50 -3.87 14.60 7.32
N ARG A 51 -3.22 13.89 8.26
CA ARG A 51 -3.80 13.62 9.58
C ARG A 51 -3.82 14.94 10.35
N PRO A 52 -5.00 15.53 10.63
CA PRO A 52 -5.07 16.80 11.33
C PRO A 52 -4.45 16.64 12.71
N ALA A 53 -3.51 17.51 13.06
CA ALA A 53 -3.02 17.66 14.41
C ALA A 53 -4.08 18.38 15.28
N GLY A 54 -5.27 17.79 15.41
CA GLY A 54 -6.14 18.01 16.56
C GLY A 54 -5.98 16.76 17.42
N GLU A 55 -5.74 16.77 18.72
CA GLU A 55 -6.34 17.61 19.74
C GLU A 55 -5.41 17.58 20.98
N GLU A 56 -4.33 18.37 21.01
CA GLU A 56 -3.53 18.54 22.24
C GLU A 56 -3.44 20.02 22.61
N SER A 57 -4.60 20.64 22.75
CA SER A 57 -4.73 21.99 23.32
C SER A 57 -5.90 22.11 24.31
N ALA A 58 -6.58 21.01 24.66
CA ALA A 58 -7.54 20.99 25.77
C ALA A 58 -6.81 20.80 27.10
N ARG A 59 -6.09 21.86 27.49
CA ARG A 59 -5.53 22.07 28.83
C ARG A 59 -6.67 22.54 29.74
N PRO A 60 -6.99 21.88 30.87
CA PRO A 60 -7.63 22.55 31.99
C PRO A 60 -6.54 23.00 32.98
N GLY A 61 -6.64 24.26 33.40
CA GLY A 61 -5.74 24.90 34.37
C GLY A 61 -5.97 24.46 35.81
#